data_AF-A0A0B1SRC4-F1
#
_entry.id   AF-A0A0B1SRC4-F1
#
_cell.length_a   1.000
_cell.length_b   1.000
_cell.length_c   1.000
_cell.angle_alpha   90.00
_cell.angle_beta   90.00
_cell.angle_gamma   90.00
#
_symmetry.space_group_name_H-M   'P 1'
#
loop_
_entity.id
_entity.type
_entity.pdbx_description
1 polymer ?
#
loop_
_entity_poly.entity_id
_entity_poly.type
_entity_poly.pdbx_seq_one_letter_code
_entity_poly.pdbx_strand_id
1 'polypeptide(L)'
;MPILVHFQTEQTKLFIPIFVQQIDYNKVNVRIFEYEKGLTSTDCAWRQVPTFGLLNNIDGCDYAHNCPLTQGPLALDLPLDLTEFSAVINVLASGRPHELEIRMFNWNKGNTRREEIACVMAQWS
;
A
#
# COMPACT_ATOMS: atom_id res chain seq x y z
N MET A 1 -4.55 16.69 2.70
CA MET A 1 -4.97 16.30 4.06
C MET A 1 -4.17 15.06 4.40
N PRO A 2 -3.30 15.06 5.41
CA PRO A 2 -2.51 13.89 5.75
C PRO A 2 -3.43 12.80 6.35
N ILE A 3 -3.31 11.57 5.84
CA ILE A 3 -4.01 10.40 6.37
C ILE A 3 -3.28 9.98 7.65
N LEU A 4 -4.02 9.84 8.76
CA LEU A 4 -3.47 9.35 10.03
C LEU A 4 -3.31 7.83 9.93
N VAL A 5 -2.08 7.36 9.84
CA VAL A 5 -1.75 5.93 9.90
C VAL A 5 -1.49 5.56 11.35
N HIS A 6 -2.25 4.60 11.90
CA HIS A 6 -2.04 4.11 13.26
C HIS A 6 -1.41 2.72 13.20
N PHE A 7 -0.13 2.63 13.50
CA PHE A 7 0.60 1.36 13.61
C PHE A 7 0.37 0.80 15.02
N GLN A 8 -0.60 -0.11 15.17
CA GLN A 8 -0.69 -0.98 16.34
C GLN A 8 -0.05 -2.32 15.99
N THR A 9 0.82 -2.79 16.87
CA THR A 9 1.84 -3.85 16.70
C THR A 9 1.36 -5.25 16.32
N GLU A 10 0.11 -5.45 15.90
CA GLU A 10 -0.38 -6.77 15.43
C GLU A 10 -1.27 -6.73 14.18
N GLN A 11 -1.82 -5.58 13.78
CA GLN A 11 -2.50 -5.38 12.49
C GLN A 11 -2.41 -3.90 12.10
N THR A 12 -1.77 -3.59 10.97
CA THR A 12 -1.74 -2.22 10.45
C THR A 12 -3.13 -1.88 9.91
N LYS A 13 -3.95 -1.20 10.73
CA LYS A 13 -5.24 -0.66 10.30
C LYS A 13 -5.02 0.64 9.55
N LEU A 14 -5.30 0.62 8.24
CA LEU A 14 -5.19 1.79 7.39
C LEU A 14 -6.56 2.40 7.12
N PHE A 15 -6.72 3.68 7.47
CA PHE A 15 -7.94 4.42 7.18
C PHE A 15 -7.79 5.18 5.87
N ILE A 16 -8.49 4.72 4.84
CA ILE A 16 -8.48 5.37 3.52
C ILE A 16 -9.78 6.13 3.32
N PRO A 17 -9.75 7.46 3.19
CA PRO A 17 -10.96 8.19 2.85
C PRO A 17 -11.31 7.97 1.37
N ILE A 18 -12.47 7.35 1.11
CA ILE A 18 -13.01 7.16 -0.24
C ILE A 18 -13.91 8.34 -0.57
N PHE A 19 -13.54 9.12 -1.59
CA PHE A 19 -14.25 10.34 -2.00
C PHE A 19 -15.12 10.17 -3.25
N VAL A 20 -15.19 8.96 -3.79
CA VAL A 20 -15.84 8.63 -5.08
C VAL A 20 -17.13 7.84 -4.87
N GLN A 21 -18.00 7.83 -5.88
CA GLN A 21 -19.18 6.97 -5.91
C GLN A 21 -18.78 5.49 -5.85
N GLN A 22 -19.75 4.63 -5.50
CA GLN A 22 -19.56 3.20 -5.23
C GLN A 22 -18.61 2.48 -6.22
N ILE A 23 -17.63 1.75 -5.67
CA ILE A 23 -16.66 0.97 -6.44
C ILE A 23 -16.86 -0.51 -6.15
N ASP A 24 -17.33 -1.25 -7.14
CA ASP A 24 -17.61 -2.67 -7.06
C ASP A 24 -16.36 -3.52 -7.31
N TYR A 25 -15.37 -2.96 -8.01
CA TYR A 25 -14.13 -3.65 -8.34
C TYR A 25 -12.94 -2.69 -8.38
N ASN A 26 -11.84 -3.04 -7.70
CA ASN A 26 -10.62 -2.25 -7.68
C ASN A 26 -9.36 -3.10 -7.89
N LYS A 27 -8.28 -2.45 -8.31
CA LYS A 27 -6.93 -3.02 -8.33
C LYS A 27 -6.01 -2.19 -7.47
N VAL A 28 -5.04 -2.85 -6.83
CA VAL A 28 -4.11 -2.23 -5.89
C VAL A 28 -2.68 -2.48 -6.32
N ASN A 29 -1.86 -1.43 -6.27
CA ASN A 29 -0.42 -1.51 -6.39
C ASN A 29 0.20 -1.08 -5.07
N VAL A 30 1.15 -1.87 -4.58
CA VAL A 30 1.90 -1.59 -3.36
C VAL A 30 3.38 -1.47 -3.70
N ARG A 31 3.99 -0.38 -3.25
CA ARG A 31 5.45 -0.20 -3.29
C ARG A 31 5.97 -0.05 -1.88
N ILE A 32 7.14 -0.62 -1.67
CA ILE A 32 7.87 -0.52 -0.40
C ILE A 32 9.14 0.24 -0.72
N PHE A 33 9.46 1.22 0.11
CA PHE A 33 10.72 1.93 0.07
C PHE A 33 11.45 1.73 1.39
N GLU A 34 12.77 1.72 1.30
CA GLU A 34 13.65 1.71 2.45
C GLU A 34 14.50 2.98 2.43
N TYR A 35 14.69 3.58 3.59
CA TYR A 35 15.53 4.76 3.73
C TYR A 35 16.98 4.31 3.88
N GLU A 36 17.76 4.51 2.82
CA GLU A 36 19.14 4.07 2.75
C GLU A 36 20.08 5.23 2.47
N LYS A 37 21.29 5.13 3.02
CA LYS A 37 22.41 6.00 2.65
C LYS A 37 22.94 5.58 1.28
N GLY A 38 23.25 6.54 0.41
CA GLY A 38 23.90 6.27 -0.85
C GLY A 38 25.22 5.50 -0.64
N LEU A 39 25.45 4.45 -1.44
CA LEU A 39 26.67 3.62 -1.37
C LEU A 39 27.96 4.44 -1.52
N THR A 40 27.89 5.57 -2.24
CA THR A 40 29.03 6.44 -2.55
C THR A 40 28.82 7.89 -2.12
N SER A 41 27.66 8.24 -1.54
CA SER A 41 27.34 9.61 -1.11
C SER A 41 26.96 9.66 0.37
N THR A 42 27.04 10.86 0.95
CA THR A 42 26.51 11.12 2.30
C THR A 42 25.00 11.26 2.33
N ASP A 43 24.35 11.25 1.17
CA ASP A 43 22.94 11.55 1.03
C ASP A 43 22.09 10.33 1.33
N CYS A 44 21.05 10.53 2.14
CA CYS A 44 20.04 9.51 2.42
C CYS A 44 18.83 9.73 1.52
N ALA A 45 18.29 8.66 0.97
CA ALA A 45 17.14 8.71 0.09
C ALA A 45 16.25 7.48 0.25
N TRP A 46 14.96 7.65 -0.01
CA TRP A 46 14.04 6.54 -0.16
C TRP A 46 14.39 5.75 -1.43
N ARG A 47 14.65 4.45 -1.26
CA ARG A 47 14.96 3.53 -2.36
C ARG A 47 13.85 2.51 -2.45
N GLN A 48 13.27 2.37 -3.65
CA GLN A 48 12.23 1.38 -3.87
C GLN A 48 12.84 -0.01 -3.75
N VAL A 49 12.22 -0.82 -2.91
CA VAL A 49 12.54 -2.23 -2.72
C VAL A 49 12.00 -2.99 -3.93
N PRO A 50 12.83 -3.77 -4.64
CA PRO A 50 12.38 -4.52 -5.80
C PRO A 50 11.49 -5.68 -5.37
N THR A 51 10.18 -5.55 -5.59
CA THR A 51 9.19 -6.60 -5.35
C THR A 51 8.99 -7.51 -6.57
N PHE A 52 9.69 -7.22 -7.69
CA PHE A 52 9.61 -7.95 -8.96
C PHE A 52 8.18 -8.14 -9.49
N GLY A 53 7.29 -7.19 -9.19
CA GLY A 53 5.91 -7.18 -9.65
C GLY A 53 4.92 -7.95 -8.78
N LEU A 54 5.38 -8.60 -7.71
CA LEU A 54 4.53 -9.39 -6.81
C LEU A 54 3.46 -8.55 -6.10
N LEU A 55 3.75 -7.26 -5.90
CA LEU A 55 2.84 -6.33 -5.24
C LEU A 55 2.07 -5.42 -6.20
N ASN A 56 1.99 -5.79 -7.49
CA ASN A 56 1.26 -5.05 -8.52
C ASN A 56 -0.05 -5.75 -8.91
N ASN A 57 -1.07 -4.96 -9.25
CA ASN A 57 -2.35 -5.41 -9.79
C ASN A 57 -3.08 -6.42 -8.88
N ILE A 58 -2.91 -6.27 -7.57
CA ILE A 58 -3.60 -7.06 -6.55
C ILE A 58 -5.10 -6.79 -6.68
N ASP A 59 -5.90 -7.85 -6.57
CA ASP A 59 -7.35 -7.72 -6.46
C ASP A 59 -7.72 -7.19 -5.09
N GLY A 60 -7.99 -5.88 -4.99
CA GLY A 60 -8.22 -5.26 -3.68
C GLY A 60 -9.51 -5.72 -3.03
N CYS A 61 -10.54 -6.02 -3.83
CA CYS A 61 -11.82 -6.50 -3.36
C CYS A 61 -11.74 -7.93 -2.83
N ASP A 62 -11.04 -8.81 -3.54
CA ASP A 62 -10.81 -10.19 -3.10
C ASP A 62 -9.90 -10.23 -1.88
N TYR A 63 -8.81 -9.46 -1.89
CA TYR A 63 -7.83 -9.47 -0.80
C TYR A 63 -8.38 -8.88 0.51
N ALA A 64 -9.09 -7.75 0.44
CA ALA A 64 -9.58 -7.06 1.64
C ALA A 64 -11.05 -7.38 1.99
N HIS A 65 -11.75 -8.15 1.16
CA HIS A 65 -13.17 -8.51 1.33
C HIS A 65 -14.08 -7.31 1.68
N ASN A 66 -13.81 -6.15 1.05
CA ASN A 66 -14.38 -4.86 1.45
C ASN A 66 -15.23 -4.19 0.37
N CYS A 67 -15.44 -4.86 -0.77
CA CYS A 67 -16.25 -4.33 -1.86
C CYS A 67 -17.74 -4.68 -1.69
N PRO A 68 -18.66 -3.79 -2.12
CA PRO A 68 -18.37 -2.53 -2.81
C PRO A 68 -17.86 -1.44 -1.86
N LEU A 69 -16.85 -0.69 -2.30
CA LEU A 69 -16.35 0.47 -1.56
C LEU A 69 -17.35 1.61 -1.68
N THR A 70 -17.90 2.04 -0.55
CA THR A 70 -18.80 3.20 -0.47
C THR A 70 -18.04 4.45 -0.04
N GLN A 71 -18.59 5.61 -0.36
CA GLN A 71 -18.05 6.89 0.11
C GLN A 71 -17.96 6.89 1.64
N GLY A 72 -16.81 7.34 2.17
CA GLY A 72 -16.55 7.37 3.61
C GLY A 72 -15.18 6.80 3.99
N PRO A 73 -14.86 6.76 5.29
CA PRO A 73 -13.63 6.15 5.77
C PRO A 73 -13.70 4.62 5.60
N LEU A 74 -12.79 4.09 4.79
CA LEU A 74 -12.54 2.67 4.66
C LEU A 74 -11.48 2.27 5.68
N ALA A 75 -11.81 1.37 6.60
CA ALA A 75 -10.82 0.69 7.41
C ALA A 75 -10.33 -0.55 6.65
N LEU A 76 -9.06 -0.55 6.27
CA LEU A 76 -8.40 -1.70 5.70
C LEU A 76 -7.58 -2.39 6.79
N ASP A 77 -7.98 -3.61 7.09
CA ASP A 77 -7.10 -4.57 7.74
C ASP A 77 -6.18 -5.13 6.67
N LEU A 78 -4.92 -4.70 6.69
CA LEU A 78 -3.88 -5.23 5.81
C LEU A 78 -3.06 -6.21 6.65
N PRO A 79 -3.44 -7.49 6.73
CA PRO A 79 -2.52 -8.50 7.21
C PRO A 79 -1.36 -8.53 6.21
N LEU A 80 -0.24 -7.89 6.55
CA LEU A 80 1.00 -8.03 5.80
C LEU A 80 1.53 -9.45 6.04
N ASP A 81 0.85 -10.45 5.47
CA ASP A 81 1.38 -11.78 5.36
C ASP A 81 2.39 -11.80 4.23
N LEU A 82 3.63 -11.52 4.60
CA LEU A 82 4.76 -11.50 3.68
C LEU A 82 5.53 -12.81 3.67
N THR A 83 4.98 -13.89 4.22
CA THR A 83 5.65 -15.20 4.26
C THR A 83 6.05 -15.70 2.87
N GLU A 84 5.25 -15.42 1.84
CA GLU A 84 5.62 -15.72 0.44
C GLU A 84 6.70 -14.78 -0.14
N PHE A 85 6.95 -13.65 0.53
CA PHE A 85 7.85 -12.58 0.11
C PHE A 85 9.08 -12.51 0.99
N SER A 86 9.82 -13.62 1.12
CA SER A 86 11.05 -13.71 1.93
C SER A 86 12.07 -12.59 1.66
N ALA A 87 12.18 -12.12 0.41
CA ALA A 87 13.01 -10.98 0.06
C ALA A 87 12.52 -9.65 0.69
N VAL A 88 11.20 -9.47 0.79
CA VAL A 88 10.57 -8.32 1.43
C VAL A 88 10.67 -8.42 2.96
N ILE A 89 10.52 -9.62 3.54
CA ILE A 89 10.72 -9.83 4.98
C ILE A 89 12.12 -9.37 5.41
N ASN A 90 13.17 -9.76 4.66
CA ASN A 90 14.54 -9.37 4.98
C ASN A 90 14.75 -7.85 4.95
N VAL A 91 14.03 -7.15 4.07
CA VAL A 91 14.04 -5.69 4.00
C VAL A 91 13.34 -5.09 5.20
N LEU A 92 12.14 -5.57 5.54
CA LEU A 92 11.40 -5.06 6.71
C LEU A 92 12.11 -5.33 8.03
N ALA A 93 12.85 -6.43 8.11
CA ALA A 93 13.65 -6.80 9.27
C ALA A 93 14.98 -6.02 9.37
N SER A 94 15.28 -5.10 8.44
CA SER A 94 16.58 -4.44 8.34
C SER A 94 16.84 -3.38 9.42
N GLY A 95 15.83 -3.03 10.22
CA GLY A 95 15.90 -2.00 11.26
C GLY A 95 16.10 -0.57 10.71
N ARG A 96 15.91 -0.38 9.40
CA ARG A 96 15.93 0.94 8.74
C ARG A 96 14.52 1.50 8.64
N PRO A 97 14.34 2.83 8.51
CA PRO A 97 13.03 3.40 8.21
C PRO A 97 12.51 2.89 6.87
N HIS A 98 11.21 2.62 6.80
CA HIS A 98 10.52 2.15 5.62
C HIS A 98 9.30 3.00 5.31
N GLU A 99 8.91 2.98 4.04
CA GLU A 99 7.69 3.59 3.55
C GLU A 99 6.88 2.60 2.71
N LEU A 100 5.57 2.57 2.92
CA LEU A 100 4.60 1.80 2.15
C LEU A 100 3.75 2.80 1.35
N GLU A 101 3.78 2.69 0.03
CA GLU A 101 2.90 3.40 -0.90
C GLU A 101 1.84 2.42 -1.39
N ILE A 102 0.56 2.70 -1.09
CA ILE A 102 -0.59 1.93 -1.56
C ILE A 102 -1.39 2.81 -2.51
N ARG A 103 -1.53 2.36 -3.75
CA ARG A 103 -2.37 3.02 -4.76
C ARG A 103 -3.51 2.11 -5.15
N MET A 104 -4.72 2.63 -5.08
CA MET A 104 -5.94 1.92 -5.46
C MET A 104 -6.50 2.54 -6.73
N PHE A 105 -7.03 1.70 -7.61
CA PHE A 105 -7.54 2.10 -8.91
C PHE A 105 -8.94 1.54 -9.16
N ASN A 106 -9.83 2.37 -9.72
CA ASN A 106 -11.16 1.93 -10.10
C ASN A 106 -11.08 0.94 -11.27
N TRP A 107 -11.61 -0.26 -11.06
CA TRP A 107 -11.61 -1.31 -12.06
C TRP A 107 -13.02 -1.79 -12.43
N ASN A 108 -14.06 -1.06 -12.02
CA ASN A 108 -15.46 -1.34 -12.36
C ASN A 108 -15.65 -1.68 -13.85
N LYS A 109 -16.58 -2.58 -14.13
CA LYS A 109 -16.90 -3.00 -15.50
C LYS A 109 -17.31 -1.78 -16.33
N GLY A 110 -16.68 -1.61 -17.51
CA GLY A 110 -16.91 -0.47 -18.39
C GLY A 110 -16.01 0.74 -18.13
N ASN A 111 -15.27 0.75 -17.01
CA ASN A 111 -14.24 1.76 -16.79
C ASN A 111 -12.96 1.39 -17.54
N THR A 112 -12.61 2.16 -18.58
CA THR A 112 -11.39 1.98 -19.37
C THR A 112 -10.23 2.88 -18.92
N ARG A 113 -10.50 3.91 -18.11
CA ARG A 113 -9.50 4.90 -17.68
C ARG A 113 -8.66 4.40 -16.52
N ARG A 114 -9.20 3.48 -15.72
CA ARG A 114 -8.50 2.86 -14.59
C ARG A 114 -7.94 3.93 -13.63
N GLU A 115 -8.75 4.93 -13.32
CA GLU A 115 -8.31 6.08 -12.52
C GLU A 115 -7.88 5.69 -11.10
N GLU A 116 -6.87 6.39 -10.58
CA GLU A 116 -6.47 6.29 -9.18
C GLU A 116 -7.57 6.88 -8.28
N ILE A 117 -8.02 6.12 -7.30
CA ILE A 117 -9.10 6.48 -6.38
C ILE A 117 -8.60 6.78 -4.96
N ALA A 118 -7.41 6.27 -4.63
CA ALA A 118 -6.72 6.54 -3.39
C ALA A 118 -5.22 6.31 -3.56
N CYS A 119 -4.44 7.14 -2.88
CA CYS A 119 -3.00 7.01 -2.72
C CYS A 119 -2.68 7.24 -1.25
N VAL A 120 -2.06 6.26 -0.61
CA VAL A 120 -1.77 6.29 0.82
C VAL A 120 -0.31 5.96 1.04
N MET A 121 0.35 6.84 1.79
CA MET A 121 1.75 6.71 2.16
C MET A 121 1.83 6.51 3.67
N ALA A 122 2.55 5.49 4.10
CA ALA A 122 2.75 5.17 5.50
C ALA A 122 4.23 4.93 5.78
N GLN A 123 4.79 5.60 6.79
CA GLN A 123 6.20 5.45 7.16
C GLN A 123 6.32 4.87 8.58
N TRP A 124 7.32 4.01 8.80
CA TRP A 124 7.69 3.50 10.11
C TRP A 124 9.21 3.34 10.23
N SER A 125 9.71 3.15 11.46
CA SER A 125 11.12 3.00 11.81
C SER A 125 11.33 1.89 12.83
#